data_AF-A0A4P5Y7X5-F1
#
_entry.id   AF-A0A4P5Y7X5-F1
#
_cell.length_a   1.000
_cell.length_b   1.000
_cell.length_c   1.000
_cell.angle_alpha   90.00
_cell.angle_beta   90.00
_cell.angle_gamma   90.00
#
_symmetry.space_group_name_H-M   'P 1'
#
loop_
_entity.id
_entity.type
_entity.pdbx_description
1 polymer ?
#
loop_
_entity_poly.entity_id
_entity_poly.type
_entity_poly.pdbx_seq_one_letter_code
_entity_poly.pdbx_strand_id
1 'polypeptide(L)'
;MIRPEDFVEIPAGPFLLGMDYPDVAEPLRRLDQARCLGLGAVLAGTPGRWVDLPAYAIMPRMVTNGEYQEFWNARHPGDPTLALVDDPEIWEYVWSLHPLDQVRVPSPEAGLVLTESYAGCTSALDALVRSHAYEAQRQLLGHHLPPSEPGFDGLSRAVVRTYAVLRRGLARSIWRDEPLLDPGQIESLAGVSRDEVLQELGRVVVAIQERLPPGTAKKVPLLIVLDRLRIGLEAGDGIHLSAAEIFRPLFWADAAPRPSSTRSVGSLFSDAVKWSDLPVVGVSLYESAAFAAWLRISLGQPVLLANEAEYEKAFGWSLDGGELTAARKHIFPWQGRSPHDFNQWFSKDGSSIATFEARAKAYHKLLDDTARQIDGRSLHQGLGFGWQWTRERFDDRERKYIRFEHAGCLRRQVAGRTVFEYRDCTDQGCAFFAVRGAPYQLGGPGTVTRRFALYPLRGYAECGLRCVIGAAGEV
;
A
#
# COMPACT_ATOMS: atom_id res chain seq x y z
N MET A 1 -13.44 -9.75 13.15
CA MET A 1 -13.38 -10.81 12.11
C MET A 1 -14.25 -10.45 10.93
N ILE A 2 -13.61 -10.27 9.78
CA ILE A 2 -14.25 -10.03 8.46
C ILE A 2 -14.94 -11.32 8.01
N ARG A 3 -16.13 -11.23 7.40
CA ARG A 3 -16.88 -12.38 6.86
C ARG A 3 -17.28 -12.14 5.41
N PRO A 4 -17.56 -13.20 4.60
CA PRO A 4 -17.92 -13.04 3.20
C PRO A 4 -19.14 -12.16 2.98
N GLU A 5 -20.16 -12.24 3.85
CA GLU A 5 -21.38 -11.41 3.78
C GLU A 5 -21.12 -9.91 3.99
N ASP A 6 -19.98 -9.53 4.58
CA ASP A 6 -19.63 -8.14 4.80
C ASP A 6 -19.20 -7.44 3.49
N PHE A 7 -18.87 -8.18 2.43
CA PHE A 7 -18.48 -7.65 1.11
C PHE A 7 -19.70 -7.21 0.29
N VAL A 8 -19.53 -6.16 -0.52
CA VAL A 8 -20.55 -5.64 -1.44
C VAL A 8 -20.37 -6.27 -2.82
N GLU A 9 -21.42 -6.90 -3.34
CA GLU A 9 -21.40 -7.53 -4.65
C GLU A 9 -21.41 -6.49 -5.78
N ILE A 10 -20.56 -6.72 -6.77
CA ILE A 10 -20.49 -5.94 -8.00
C ILE A 10 -20.77 -6.89 -9.17
N PRO A 11 -21.83 -6.65 -9.97
CA PRO A 11 -22.21 -7.56 -11.04
C PRO A 11 -21.18 -7.57 -12.17
N ALA A 12 -21.10 -8.70 -12.87
CA ALA A 12 -20.33 -8.82 -14.10
C ALA A 12 -20.84 -7.83 -15.16
N GLY A 13 -19.97 -7.47 -16.11
CA GLY A 13 -20.37 -6.77 -17.31
C GLY A 13 -19.57 -5.51 -17.62
N PRO A 14 -19.83 -4.93 -18.80
CA PRO A 14 -19.07 -3.83 -19.34
C PRO A 14 -19.26 -2.55 -18.54
N PHE A 15 -18.17 -1.80 -18.39
CA PHE A 15 -18.18 -0.46 -17.80
C PHE A 15 -17.13 0.43 -18.47
N LEU A 16 -17.24 1.75 -18.26
CA LEU A 16 -16.25 2.71 -18.73
C LEU A 16 -15.12 2.83 -17.69
N LEU A 17 -13.91 2.37 -18.03
CA LEU A 17 -12.66 2.63 -17.31
C LEU A 17 -12.06 3.95 -17.82
N GLY A 18 -11.51 4.76 -16.93
CA GLY A 18 -11.13 6.13 -17.23
C GLY A 18 -12.35 7.01 -17.55
N MET A 19 -12.08 8.23 -17.98
CA MET A 19 -13.10 9.16 -18.45
C MET A 19 -12.46 10.29 -19.25
N ASP A 20 -13.05 10.67 -20.38
CA ASP A 20 -12.66 11.86 -21.12
C ASP A 20 -13.36 13.10 -20.55
N TYR A 21 -12.68 14.25 -20.51
CA TYR A 21 -13.26 15.48 -19.97
C TYR A 21 -14.59 15.91 -20.63
N PRO A 22 -14.78 15.77 -21.96
CA PRO A 22 -16.07 16.04 -22.61
C PRO A 22 -17.22 15.13 -22.16
N ASP A 23 -16.94 14.00 -21.51
CA ASP A 23 -17.98 13.12 -20.96
C ASP A 23 -18.37 13.50 -19.53
N VAL A 24 -17.60 14.35 -18.86
CA VAL A 24 -17.90 14.80 -17.49
C VAL A 24 -19.22 15.55 -17.48
N ALA A 25 -20.07 15.22 -16.49
CA ALA A 25 -21.38 15.82 -16.34
C ALA A 25 -21.30 17.36 -16.31
N GLU A 26 -22.20 18.02 -17.02
CA GLU A 26 -22.18 19.48 -17.21
C GLU A 26 -22.12 20.30 -15.90
N PRO A 27 -22.88 19.98 -14.83
CA PRO A 27 -22.75 20.69 -13.55
C PRO A 27 -21.32 20.64 -12.98
N LEU A 28 -20.61 19.53 -13.18
CA LEU A 28 -19.28 19.32 -12.65
C LEU A 28 -18.21 20.00 -13.51
N ARG A 29 -18.41 20.11 -14.83
CA ARG A 29 -17.58 20.96 -15.69
C ARG A 29 -17.71 22.44 -15.34
N ARG A 30 -18.92 22.90 -15.02
CA ARG A 30 -19.13 24.27 -14.53
C ARG A 30 -18.42 24.51 -13.20
N LEU A 31 -18.47 23.53 -12.30
CA LEU A 31 -17.75 23.59 -11.03
C LEU A 31 -16.23 23.61 -11.23
N ASP A 32 -15.71 22.78 -12.14
CA ASP A 32 -14.29 22.77 -12.53
C ASP A 32 -13.82 24.14 -13.03
N GLN A 33 -14.60 24.77 -13.92
CA GLN A 33 -14.30 26.12 -14.42
C GLN A 33 -14.38 27.17 -13.32
N ALA A 34 -15.42 27.13 -12.47
CA ALA A 34 -15.63 28.11 -11.42
C ALA A 34 -14.56 28.04 -10.32
N ARG A 35 -14.07 26.85 -10.00
CA ARG A 35 -13.09 26.62 -8.92
C ARG A 35 -11.68 26.30 -9.41
N CYS A 36 -11.46 26.29 -10.73
CA CYS A 36 -10.20 25.91 -11.36
C CYS A 36 -9.66 24.57 -10.84
N LEU A 37 -10.52 23.54 -10.76
CA LEU A 37 -10.11 22.24 -10.20
C LEU A 37 -9.08 21.53 -11.10
N GLY A 38 -9.06 21.83 -12.39
CA GLY A 38 -8.13 21.24 -13.35
C GLY A 38 -8.50 19.81 -13.75
N LEU A 39 -9.79 19.45 -13.71
CA LEU A 39 -10.26 18.09 -14.03
C LEU A 39 -9.81 17.64 -15.41
N GLY A 40 -9.78 18.53 -16.40
CA GLY A 40 -9.27 18.20 -17.74
C GLY A 40 -7.83 17.68 -17.74
N ALA A 41 -6.94 18.30 -16.95
CA ALA A 41 -5.55 17.87 -16.83
C ALA A 41 -5.42 16.55 -16.06
N VAL A 42 -6.23 16.37 -15.01
CA VAL A 42 -6.27 15.14 -14.21
C VAL A 42 -6.74 13.94 -15.05
N LEU A 43 -7.78 14.13 -15.87
CA LEU A 43 -8.37 13.07 -16.69
C LEU A 43 -7.58 12.75 -17.97
N ALA A 44 -6.72 13.67 -18.44
CA ALA A 44 -5.92 13.48 -19.65
C ALA A 44 -5.01 12.23 -19.62
N GLY A 45 -4.64 11.76 -18.41
CA GLY A 45 -3.85 10.55 -18.20
C GLY A 45 -4.65 9.25 -18.23
N THR A 46 -5.98 9.30 -18.10
CA THR A 46 -6.87 8.13 -17.99
C THR A 46 -8.11 8.27 -18.87
N PRO A 47 -7.94 8.24 -20.21
CA PRO A 47 -9.04 8.38 -21.15
C PRO A 47 -10.00 7.19 -21.09
N GLY A 48 -11.21 7.40 -21.60
CA GLY A 48 -12.27 6.40 -21.59
C GLY A 48 -11.92 5.13 -22.41
N ARG A 49 -12.09 3.97 -21.78
CA ARG A 49 -11.99 2.64 -22.40
C ARG A 49 -13.12 1.76 -21.86
N TRP A 50 -13.92 1.20 -22.75
CA TRP A 50 -14.96 0.24 -22.35
C TRP A 50 -14.30 -1.11 -22.08
N VAL A 51 -14.39 -1.58 -20.85
CA VAL A 51 -13.80 -2.87 -20.45
C VAL A 51 -14.86 -3.73 -19.79
N ASP A 52 -14.66 -5.04 -19.85
CA ASP A 52 -15.52 -6.03 -19.23
C ASP A 52 -14.83 -6.63 -18.00
N LEU A 53 -15.59 -6.80 -16.91
CA LEU A 53 -15.12 -7.46 -15.69
C LEU A 53 -16.09 -8.58 -15.31
N PRO A 54 -15.58 -9.69 -14.73
CA PRO A 54 -16.41 -10.67 -14.06
C PRO A 54 -17.15 -10.06 -12.86
N ALA A 55 -18.06 -10.82 -12.27
CA ALA A 55 -18.66 -10.45 -11.00
C ALA A 55 -17.63 -10.67 -9.88
N TYR A 56 -17.63 -9.80 -8.89
CA TYR A 56 -16.76 -9.88 -7.72
C TYR A 56 -17.47 -9.25 -6.52
N ALA A 57 -16.94 -9.47 -5.32
CA ALA A 57 -17.40 -8.76 -4.13
C ALA A 57 -16.24 -7.94 -3.56
N ILE A 58 -16.50 -6.72 -3.09
CA ILE A 58 -15.47 -5.80 -2.59
C ILE A 58 -15.74 -5.40 -1.14
N MET A 59 -14.70 -5.32 -0.31
CA MET A 59 -14.87 -4.88 1.08
C MET A 59 -15.55 -3.49 1.13
N PRO A 60 -16.43 -3.22 2.10
CA PRO A 60 -17.21 -1.99 2.15
C PRO A 60 -16.36 -0.76 2.51
N ARG A 61 -15.20 -0.97 3.14
CA ARG A 61 -14.26 0.05 3.58
C ARG A 61 -12.83 -0.47 3.44
N MET A 62 -11.84 0.39 3.65
CA MET A 62 -10.45 -0.06 3.77
C MET A 62 -10.30 -0.96 4.99
N VAL A 63 -9.32 -1.87 4.96
CA VAL A 63 -8.96 -2.69 6.13
C VAL A 63 -8.60 -1.77 7.29
N THR A 64 -9.13 -2.04 8.49
CA THR A 64 -8.80 -1.23 9.67
C THR A 64 -7.58 -1.75 10.43
N ASN A 65 -7.04 -0.91 11.31
CA ASN A 65 -6.00 -1.35 12.23
C ASN A 65 -6.43 -2.55 13.09
N GLY A 66 -7.69 -2.61 13.52
CA GLY A 66 -8.21 -3.75 14.29
C GLY A 66 -8.24 -5.04 13.48
N GLU A 67 -8.73 -4.99 12.24
CA GLU A 67 -8.75 -6.14 11.32
C GLU A 67 -7.33 -6.58 10.95
N TYR A 68 -6.43 -5.64 10.67
CA TYR A 68 -5.02 -5.95 10.41
C TYR A 68 -4.30 -6.51 11.63
N GLN A 69 -4.69 -6.09 12.85
CA GLN A 69 -4.17 -6.67 14.09
C GLN A 69 -4.64 -8.12 14.31
N GLU A 70 -5.85 -8.49 13.85
CA GLU A 70 -6.28 -9.89 13.85
C GLU A 70 -5.37 -10.75 12.96
N PHE A 71 -5.04 -10.29 11.75
CA PHE A 71 -4.04 -10.92 10.87
C PHE A 71 -2.68 -11.03 11.56
N TRP A 72 -2.19 -9.93 12.15
CA TRP A 72 -0.88 -9.90 12.81
C TRP A 72 -0.76 -10.87 13.98
N ASN A 73 -1.88 -11.10 14.66
CA ASN A 73 -1.97 -12.02 15.79
C ASN A 73 -2.40 -13.43 15.39
N ALA A 74 -2.66 -13.69 14.11
CA ALA A 74 -3.01 -15.02 13.64
C ALA A 74 -1.87 -16.01 13.92
N ARG A 75 -2.24 -17.27 14.13
CA ARG A 75 -1.29 -18.37 14.35
C ARG A 75 -1.31 -19.31 13.17
N HIS A 76 -0.18 -19.95 12.90
CA HIS A 76 -0.07 -20.92 11.83
C HIS A 76 -1.00 -22.12 12.13
N PRO A 77 -1.84 -22.58 11.18
CA PRO A 77 -2.79 -23.67 11.42
C PRO A 77 -2.13 -24.98 11.86
N GLY A 78 -0.91 -25.25 11.37
CA GLY A 78 -0.13 -26.43 11.72
C GLY A 78 0.78 -26.25 12.95
N ASP A 79 0.98 -25.02 13.43
CA ASP A 79 1.81 -24.73 14.60
C ASP A 79 1.28 -23.49 15.35
N PRO A 80 0.44 -23.66 16.39
CA PRO A 80 -0.13 -22.56 17.15
C PRO A 80 0.90 -21.69 17.89
N THR A 81 2.15 -22.15 18.02
CA THR A 81 3.23 -21.37 18.64
C THR A 81 3.87 -20.38 17.66
N LEU A 82 3.74 -20.64 16.35
CA LEU A 82 4.24 -19.80 15.28
C LEU A 82 3.19 -18.75 14.90
N ALA A 83 3.58 -17.47 14.90
CA ALA A 83 2.74 -16.43 14.33
C ALA A 83 2.68 -16.63 12.80
N LEU A 84 1.51 -16.43 12.19
CA LEU A 84 1.37 -16.62 10.74
C LEU A 84 2.28 -15.68 9.94
N VAL A 85 2.51 -14.47 10.44
CA VAL A 85 3.44 -13.51 9.82
C VAL A 85 4.91 -13.92 9.90
N ASP A 86 5.24 -14.95 10.70
CA ASP A 86 6.56 -15.56 10.76
C ASP A 86 6.65 -16.86 9.91
N ASP A 87 5.60 -17.20 9.18
CA ASP A 87 5.60 -18.33 8.24
C ASP A 87 6.36 -17.97 6.95
N PRO A 88 7.40 -18.71 6.52
CA PRO A 88 8.07 -18.47 5.23
C PRO A 88 7.10 -18.57 4.03
N GLU A 89 6.18 -19.52 4.09
CA GLU A 89 5.38 -19.92 2.92
C GLU A 89 4.48 -18.77 2.46
N ILE A 90 3.93 -17.99 3.38
CA ILE A 90 3.13 -16.81 3.02
C ILE A 90 3.97 -15.75 2.30
N TRP A 91 5.23 -15.55 2.71
CA TRP A 91 6.13 -14.55 2.11
C TRP A 91 6.72 -14.98 0.77
N GLU A 92 6.96 -16.27 0.58
CA GLU A 92 7.29 -16.87 -0.71
C GLU A 92 6.10 -16.78 -1.67
N TYR A 93 4.91 -17.15 -1.19
CA TYR A 93 3.68 -17.08 -1.98
C TYR A 93 3.44 -15.66 -2.50
N VAL A 94 3.41 -14.64 -1.63
CA VAL A 94 3.16 -13.26 -2.08
C VAL A 94 4.28 -12.70 -2.96
N TRP A 95 5.52 -13.17 -2.79
CA TRP A 95 6.62 -12.83 -3.70
C TRP A 95 6.42 -13.42 -5.09
N SER A 96 5.95 -14.67 -5.16
CA SER A 96 5.67 -15.34 -6.44
C SER A 96 4.59 -14.63 -7.26
N LEU A 97 3.65 -13.94 -6.61
CA LEU A 97 2.63 -13.14 -7.27
C LEU A 97 3.21 -11.87 -7.91
N HIS A 98 4.20 -11.27 -7.25
CA HIS A 98 4.71 -9.93 -7.59
C HIS A 98 6.24 -9.86 -7.51
N PRO A 99 7.01 -10.68 -8.25
CA PRO A 99 8.46 -10.68 -8.12
C PRO A 99 9.08 -9.40 -8.67
N LEU A 100 10.13 -8.88 -8.04
CA LEU A 100 10.92 -7.77 -8.59
C LEU A 100 12.30 -8.27 -8.99
N ASP A 101 12.79 -7.80 -10.13
CA ASP A 101 14.17 -8.01 -10.55
C ASP A 101 15.03 -6.81 -10.16
N GLN A 102 14.68 -5.64 -10.69
CA GLN A 102 15.43 -4.41 -10.45
C GLN A 102 14.54 -3.18 -10.47
N VAL A 103 14.99 -2.13 -9.79
CA VAL A 103 14.26 -0.87 -9.63
C VAL A 103 15.24 0.27 -9.81
N ARG A 104 14.86 1.24 -10.64
CA ARG A 104 15.62 2.49 -10.80
C ARG A 104 14.99 3.57 -9.95
N VAL A 105 15.68 3.96 -8.88
CA VAL A 105 15.21 4.98 -7.95
C VAL A 105 16.01 6.26 -8.18
N PRO A 106 15.37 7.36 -8.64
CA PRO A 106 16.04 8.65 -8.73
C PRO A 106 16.41 9.13 -7.32
N SER A 107 17.64 9.61 -7.15
CA SER A 107 18.10 10.33 -5.96
C SER A 107 17.99 11.83 -6.24
N PRO A 108 17.02 12.56 -5.62
CA PRO A 108 16.79 13.98 -5.91
C PRO A 108 18.01 14.86 -5.60
N GLU A 109 18.80 14.48 -4.60
CA GLU A 109 19.89 15.29 -4.07
C GLU A 109 21.20 15.11 -4.86
N ALA A 110 21.42 13.92 -5.43
CA ALA A 110 22.67 13.61 -6.12
C ALA A 110 22.58 13.69 -7.65
N GLY A 111 21.37 13.84 -8.22
CA GLY A 111 21.16 13.66 -9.67
C GLY A 111 21.54 12.26 -10.17
N LEU A 112 21.73 11.31 -9.24
CA LEU A 112 22.10 9.93 -9.52
C LEU A 112 20.83 9.08 -9.60
N VAL A 113 20.84 8.09 -10.49
CA VAL A 113 19.83 7.02 -10.49
C VAL A 113 20.47 5.81 -9.84
N LEU A 114 19.99 5.46 -8.64
CA LEU A 114 20.40 4.24 -7.97
C LEU A 114 19.62 3.06 -8.55
N THR A 115 20.28 1.92 -8.70
CA THR A 115 19.63 0.68 -9.12
C THR A 115 19.58 -0.26 -7.92
N GLU A 116 18.38 -0.57 -7.46
CA GLU A 116 18.13 -1.57 -6.45
C GLU A 116 17.92 -2.91 -7.16
N SER A 117 18.69 -3.94 -6.81
CA SER A 117 18.61 -5.27 -7.41
C SER A 117 18.05 -6.27 -6.41
N TYR A 118 16.99 -6.96 -6.81
CA TYR A 118 16.29 -8.01 -6.07
C TYR A 118 16.53 -9.39 -6.66
N ALA A 119 17.47 -9.49 -7.61
CA ALA A 119 17.94 -10.76 -8.13
C ALA A 119 18.39 -11.67 -6.97
N GLY A 120 17.90 -12.91 -7.00
CA GLY A 120 18.14 -13.93 -5.99
C GLY A 120 17.27 -13.84 -4.73
N CYS A 121 16.36 -12.87 -4.62
CA CYS A 121 15.35 -12.90 -3.56
C CYS A 121 14.34 -14.01 -3.82
N THR A 122 14.15 -14.88 -2.84
CA THR A 122 13.19 -16.00 -2.89
C THR A 122 11.88 -15.70 -2.17
N SER A 123 11.85 -14.64 -1.34
CA SER A 123 10.67 -14.22 -0.58
C SER A 123 10.55 -12.70 -0.51
N ALA A 124 9.34 -12.22 -0.22
CA ALA A 124 9.07 -10.79 -0.08
C ALA A 124 9.78 -10.20 1.13
N LEU A 125 9.99 -11.01 2.17
CA LEU A 125 10.75 -10.61 3.35
C LEU A 125 12.21 -10.30 3.01
N ASP A 126 12.85 -11.14 2.20
CA ASP A 126 14.22 -10.90 1.73
C ASP A 126 14.31 -9.60 0.93
N ALA A 127 13.32 -9.39 0.05
CA ALA A 127 13.24 -8.17 -0.74
C ALA A 127 13.00 -6.91 0.12
N LEU A 128 12.18 -6.99 1.17
CA LEU A 128 11.94 -5.89 2.12
C LEU A 128 13.22 -5.54 2.90
N VAL A 129 13.93 -6.54 3.42
CA VAL A 129 15.23 -6.38 4.08
C VAL A 129 16.21 -5.66 3.16
N ARG A 130 16.31 -6.12 1.91
CA ARG A 130 17.21 -5.51 0.91
C ARG A 130 16.79 -4.09 0.51
N SER A 131 15.49 -3.83 0.38
CA SER A 131 14.94 -2.49 0.13
C SER A 131 15.32 -1.50 1.23
N HIS A 132 15.23 -1.90 2.50
CA HIS A 132 15.67 -1.04 3.61
C HIS A 132 17.18 -0.81 3.61
N ALA A 133 17.98 -1.80 3.23
CA ALA A 133 19.43 -1.62 3.07
C ALA A 133 19.76 -0.59 1.97
N TYR A 134 19.08 -0.65 0.82
CA TYR A 134 19.22 0.36 -0.23
C TYR A 134 18.78 1.74 0.23
N GLU A 135 17.68 1.82 0.99
CA GLU A 135 17.24 3.09 1.54
C GLU A 135 18.25 3.69 2.52
N ALA A 136 18.86 2.87 3.38
CA ALA A 136 19.93 3.29 4.26
C ALA A 136 21.11 3.84 3.46
N GLN A 137 21.56 3.09 2.46
CA GLN A 137 22.63 3.54 1.59
C GLN A 137 22.30 4.87 0.90
N ARG A 138 21.07 5.03 0.42
CA ARG A 138 20.61 6.25 -0.25
C ARG A 138 20.60 7.46 0.68
N GLN A 139 20.07 7.33 1.89
CA GLN A 139 20.07 8.41 2.89
C GLN A 139 21.49 8.81 3.30
N LEU A 140 22.42 7.85 3.28
CA LEU A 140 23.84 8.11 3.56
C LEU A 140 24.58 8.74 2.37
N LEU A 141 24.15 8.44 1.13
CA LEU A 141 24.73 8.94 -0.11
C LEU A 141 24.20 10.33 -0.55
N GLY A 142 22.92 10.63 -0.29
CA GLY A 142 22.25 11.86 -0.72
C GLY A 142 22.86 13.13 -0.14
N HIS A 143 23.39 13.04 1.08
CA HIS A 143 24.05 14.14 1.77
C HIS A 143 25.56 14.16 1.47
N HIS A 144 25.93 14.52 0.24
CA HIS A 144 27.28 14.89 -0.24
C HIS A 144 28.47 14.43 0.63
N LEU A 145 28.72 13.13 0.74
CA LEU A 145 30.04 12.65 1.09
C LEU A 145 30.79 12.31 -0.21
N PRO A 146 31.98 12.89 -0.46
CA PRO A 146 32.81 12.39 -1.53
C PRO A 146 33.14 10.92 -1.25
N PRO A 147 33.05 10.01 -2.24
CA PRO A 147 33.33 8.58 -2.07
C PRO A 147 34.77 8.26 -1.59
N SER A 148 35.61 9.28 -1.41
CA SER A 148 36.99 9.20 -0.93
C SER A 148 37.15 9.33 0.59
N GLU A 149 36.09 9.54 1.39
CA GLU A 149 36.25 9.54 2.85
C GLU A 149 36.44 8.12 3.42
N PRO A 150 37.50 7.85 4.21
CA PRO A 150 37.81 6.53 4.78
C PRO A 150 36.72 5.92 5.69
N GLY A 151 35.68 6.67 6.04
CA GLY A 151 34.51 6.21 6.80
C GLY A 151 33.37 5.64 5.94
N PHE A 152 33.35 5.90 4.62
CA PHE A 152 32.26 5.53 3.72
C PHE A 152 32.13 4.02 3.52
N ASP A 153 33.27 3.33 3.34
CA ASP A 153 33.33 1.88 3.32
C ASP A 153 32.95 1.28 4.67
N GLY A 154 33.25 1.97 5.78
CA GLY A 154 32.90 1.53 7.13
C GLY A 154 31.39 1.48 7.35
N LEU A 155 30.68 2.53 6.94
CA LEU A 155 29.24 2.66 7.15
C LEU A 155 28.43 1.76 6.21
N SER A 156 28.83 1.67 4.94
CA SER A 156 28.24 0.70 4.00
C SER A 156 28.46 -0.74 4.48
N ARG A 157 29.65 -1.08 5.01
CA ARG A 157 29.89 -2.37 5.63
C ARG A 157 29.06 -2.59 6.89
N ALA A 158 28.87 -1.58 7.75
CA ALA A 158 28.04 -1.69 8.94
C ALA A 158 26.57 -1.93 8.61
N VAL A 159 26.03 -1.24 7.60
CA VAL A 159 24.67 -1.47 7.07
C VAL A 159 24.55 -2.89 6.53
N VAL A 160 25.46 -3.32 5.66
CA VAL A 160 25.45 -4.67 5.08
C VAL A 160 25.58 -5.75 6.16
N ARG A 161 26.48 -5.58 7.14
CA ARG A 161 26.66 -6.53 8.25
C ARG A 161 25.44 -6.62 9.14
N THR A 162 24.90 -5.46 9.55
CA THR A 162 23.65 -5.38 10.30
C THR A 162 22.55 -6.15 9.56
N TYR A 163 22.32 -5.86 8.28
CA TYR A 163 21.28 -6.53 7.50
C TYR A 163 21.55 -8.02 7.25
N ALA A 164 22.80 -8.42 7.12
CA ALA A 164 23.14 -9.83 6.99
C ALA A 164 22.93 -10.60 8.30
N VAL A 165 23.17 -9.98 9.46
CA VAL A 165 22.79 -10.56 10.75
C VAL A 165 21.26 -10.62 10.90
N LEU A 166 20.52 -9.59 10.47
CA LEU A 166 19.05 -9.62 10.44
C LEU A 166 18.54 -10.75 9.56
N ARG A 167 19.07 -10.88 8.35
CA ARG A 167 18.72 -11.95 7.42
C ARG A 167 19.02 -13.31 8.03
N ARG A 168 20.11 -13.47 8.79
CA ARG A 168 20.42 -14.71 9.53
C ARG A 168 19.47 -14.97 10.70
N GLY A 169 19.09 -13.93 11.45
CA GLY A 169 18.11 -14.02 12.54
C GLY A 169 16.74 -14.44 12.03
N LEU A 170 16.27 -13.77 10.97
CA LEU A 170 15.04 -14.08 10.23
C LEU A 170 15.11 -15.47 9.58
N ALA A 171 16.24 -15.83 8.96
CA ALA A 171 16.45 -17.16 8.42
C ALA A 171 16.25 -18.21 9.51
N ARG A 172 16.80 -18.04 10.71
CA ARG A 172 16.63 -19.02 11.78
C ARG A 172 15.23 -19.06 12.39
N SER A 173 14.49 -17.95 12.40
CA SER A 173 13.11 -17.94 12.91
C SER A 173 12.11 -18.48 11.89
N ILE A 174 12.38 -18.30 10.60
CA ILE A 174 11.41 -18.53 9.52
C ILE A 174 11.81 -19.73 8.64
N TRP A 175 13.10 -20.04 8.47
CA TRP A 175 13.64 -21.03 7.51
C TRP A 175 14.48 -22.08 8.24
N ARG A 176 13.93 -23.29 8.45
CA ARG A 176 14.60 -24.28 9.29
C ARG A 176 15.87 -24.89 8.66
N ASP A 177 16.06 -24.89 7.33
CA ASP A 177 17.16 -25.68 6.72
C ASP A 177 17.81 -25.15 5.42
N GLU A 178 17.49 -23.95 4.90
CA GLU A 178 18.13 -23.42 3.67
C GLU A 178 19.15 -22.27 3.93
N PRO A 179 20.38 -22.36 3.38
CA PRO A 179 21.35 -21.28 3.47
C PRO A 179 20.98 -20.14 2.51
N LEU A 180 20.31 -19.11 3.05
CA LEU A 180 19.93 -17.90 2.31
C LEU A 180 21.11 -16.98 1.95
N LEU A 181 22.23 -17.12 2.66
CA LEU A 181 23.45 -16.35 2.43
C LEU A 181 24.46 -17.21 1.67
N ASP A 182 25.27 -16.60 0.81
CA ASP A 182 26.39 -17.35 0.24
C ASP A 182 27.32 -17.81 1.39
N PRO A 183 28.00 -18.96 1.25
CA PRO A 183 28.86 -19.48 2.31
C PRO A 183 29.93 -18.49 2.81
N GLY A 184 30.44 -17.61 1.94
CA GLY A 184 31.40 -16.56 2.32
C GLY A 184 30.78 -15.44 3.16
N GLN A 185 29.53 -15.07 2.90
CA GLN A 185 28.75 -14.18 3.76
C GLN A 185 28.48 -14.83 5.12
N ILE A 186 28.12 -16.12 5.14
CA ILE A 186 27.90 -16.88 6.38
C ILE A 186 29.19 -16.93 7.21
N GLU A 187 30.34 -17.22 6.60
CA GLU A 187 31.66 -17.23 7.27
C GLU A 187 32.03 -15.84 7.79
N SER A 188 31.78 -14.77 7.03
CA SER A 188 32.05 -13.39 7.48
C SER A 188 31.18 -12.95 8.66
N LEU A 189 30.06 -13.64 8.89
CA LEU A 189 29.11 -13.38 9.99
C LEU A 189 29.25 -14.41 11.12
N ALA A 190 30.03 -15.47 10.92
CA ALA A 190 30.34 -16.48 11.93
C ALA A 190 31.36 -15.89 12.93
N GLY A 191 30.87 -15.01 13.82
CA GLY A 191 31.69 -14.35 14.82
C GLY A 191 31.10 -13.03 15.32
N VAL A 192 30.12 -12.45 14.61
CA VAL A 192 29.50 -11.19 15.02
C VAL A 192 28.59 -11.43 16.21
N SER A 193 28.92 -10.82 17.35
CA SER A 193 28.13 -10.86 18.57
C SER A 193 26.91 -9.94 18.47
N ARG A 194 25.86 -10.23 19.26
CA ARG A 194 24.68 -9.36 19.40
C ARG A 194 25.06 -7.92 19.76
N ASP A 195 26.02 -7.74 20.66
CA ASP A 195 26.47 -6.43 21.12
C ASP A 195 27.16 -5.63 20.01
N GLU A 196 27.95 -6.30 19.16
CA GLU A 196 28.55 -5.66 17.98
C GLU A 196 27.48 -5.17 17.00
N VAL A 197 26.41 -5.95 16.80
CA VAL A 197 25.28 -5.56 15.93
C VAL A 197 24.54 -4.36 16.51
N LEU A 198 24.25 -4.37 17.81
CA LEU A 198 23.60 -3.24 18.50
C LEU A 198 24.47 -1.97 18.42
N GLN A 199 25.79 -2.11 18.55
CA GLN A 199 26.72 -1.00 18.41
C GLN A 199 26.79 -0.48 16.97
N GLU A 200 26.75 -1.36 15.96
CA GLU A 200 26.71 -0.96 14.55
C GLU A 200 25.37 -0.29 14.20
N LEU A 201 24.24 -0.84 14.63
CA LEU A 201 22.91 -0.24 14.50
C LEU A 201 22.87 1.15 15.11
N GLY A 202 23.34 1.31 16.35
CA GLY A 202 23.42 2.60 17.02
C GLY A 202 24.24 3.62 16.23
N ARG A 203 25.39 3.20 15.69
CA ARG A 203 26.22 4.06 14.82
C ARG A 203 25.50 4.47 13.54
N VAL A 204 24.81 3.54 12.87
CA VAL A 204 24.04 3.83 11.65
C VAL A 204 22.89 4.79 11.93
N VAL A 205 22.13 4.56 13.01
CA VAL A 205 21.01 5.42 13.42
C VAL A 205 21.49 6.84 13.70
N VAL A 206 22.54 7.01 14.51
CA VAL A 206 23.13 8.33 14.80
C VAL A 206 23.60 9.00 13.51
N ALA A 207 24.33 8.28 12.66
CA ALA A 207 24.86 8.82 11.41
C ALA A 207 23.75 9.28 10.43
N ILE A 208 22.60 8.60 10.40
CA ILE A 208 21.44 9.05 9.62
C ILE A 208 20.80 10.26 10.30
N GLN A 209 20.58 10.22 11.61
CA GLN A 209 19.94 11.31 12.37
C GLN A 209 20.70 12.63 12.30
N GLU A 210 22.03 12.61 12.37
CA GLU A 210 22.89 13.80 12.27
C GLU A 210 22.79 14.50 10.90
N ARG A 211 22.38 13.77 9.86
CA ARG A 211 22.22 14.31 8.50
C ARG A 211 20.82 14.83 8.21
N LEU A 212 19.84 14.41 9.01
CA LEU A 212 18.46 14.80 8.84
C LEU A 212 18.20 16.18 9.45
N PRO A 213 17.33 17.01 8.83
CA PRO A 213 16.91 18.27 9.44
C PRO A 213 16.33 18.05 10.85
N PRO A 214 16.60 18.93 11.83
CA PRO A 214 16.09 18.79 13.19
C PRO A 214 14.58 18.51 13.22
N GLY A 215 14.18 17.48 13.98
CA GLY A 215 12.77 17.09 14.14
C GLY A 215 12.19 16.20 13.04
N THR A 216 12.96 15.86 11.99
CA THR A 216 12.50 14.95 10.92
C THR A 216 12.80 13.48 11.18
N ALA A 217 13.73 13.16 12.10
CA ALA A 217 14.15 11.79 12.41
C ALA A 217 12.98 10.83 12.72
N LYS A 218 11.97 11.31 13.48
CA LYS A 218 10.77 10.51 13.83
C LYS A 218 9.83 10.23 12.66
N LYS A 219 10.10 10.81 11.49
CA LYS A 219 9.28 10.69 10.27
C LYS A 219 9.99 9.92 9.16
N VAL A 220 11.22 9.44 9.39
CA VAL A 220 11.97 8.68 8.40
C VAL A 220 11.70 7.18 8.59
N PRO A 221 11.00 6.52 7.65
CA PRO A 221 10.62 5.11 7.78
C PRO A 221 11.77 4.16 8.13
N LEU A 222 12.94 4.41 7.54
CA LEU A 222 14.13 3.62 7.80
C LEU A 222 14.55 3.69 9.27
N LEU A 223 14.53 4.86 9.89
CA LEU A 223 14.91 5.01 11.29
C LEU A 223 13.94 4.28 12.23
N ILE A 224 12.65 4.24 11.89
CA ILE A 224 11.64 3.47 12.63
C ILE A 224 11.98 1.97 12.55
N VAL A 225 12.28 1.46 11.35
CA VAL A 225 12.66 0.05 11.17
C VAL A 225 13.95 -0.27 11.95
N LEU A 226 14.99 0.56 11.84
CA LEU A 226 16.25 0.37 12.58
C LEU A 226 16.06 0.42 14.11
N ASP A 227 15.16 1.26 14.62
CA ASP A 227 14.88 1.30 16.05
C ASP A 227 14.11 0.06 16.53
N ARG A 228 13.13 -0.41 15.76
CA ARG A 228 12.42 -1.68 16.05
C ARG A 228 13.37 -2.87 16.07
N LEU A 229 14.32 -2.90 15.14
CA LEU A 229 15.39 -3.89 15.09
C LEU A 229 16.24 -3.86 16.35
N ARG A 230 16.68 -2.66 16.76
CA ARG A 230 17.43 -2.46 18.00
C ARG A 230 16.64 -2.94 19.21
N ILE A 231 15.37 -2.55 19.34
CA ILE A 231 14.50 -2.95 20.46
C ILE A 231 14.29 -4.47 20.50
N GLY A 232 14.00 -5.10 19.35
CA GLY A 232 13.85 -6.56 19.28
C GLY A 232 15.14 -7.28 19.67
N LEU A 233 16.28 -6.78 19.17
CA LEU A 233 17.59 -7.31 19.54
C LEU A 233 17.93 -7.04 21.00
N GLU A 234 17.41 -6.00 21.65
CA GLU A 234 17.60 -5.74 23.09
C GLU A 234 16.68 -6.61 23.97
N ALA A 235 15.47 -6.95 23.49
CA ALA A 235 14.49 -7.72 24.23
C ALA A 235 14.68 -9.24 24.14
N GLY A 236 15.24 -9.76 23.04
CA GLY A 236 15.40 -11.19 22.82
C GLY A 236 16.55 -11.84 23.60
N ASP A 237 16.45 -13.15 23.82
CA ASP A 237 17.52 -13.99 24.41
C ASP A 237 18.65 -14.35 23.40
N GLY A 238 18.72 -13.66 22.25
CA GLY A 238 19.67 -13.94 21.17
C GLY A 238 19.50 -13.03 19.94
N ILE A 239 19.84 -13.56 18.75
CA ILE A 239 19.68 -12.88 17.43
C ILE A 239 18.31 -13.19 16.78
N HIS A 240 17.45 -13.93 17.47
CA HIS A 240 16.14 -14.31 16.93
C HIS A 240 15.21 -13.11 16.96
N LEU A 241 14.78 -12.68 15.76
CA LEU A 241 13.77 -11.66 15.58
C LEU A 241 12.62 -12.26 14.80
N SER A 242 11.40 -11.95 15.23
CA SER A 242 10.19 -12.30 14.51
C SER A 242 9.95 -11.25 13.41
N ALA A 243 9.51 -11.66 12.22
CA ALA A 243 9.03 -10.72 11.21
C ALA A 243 7.87 -9.88 11.77
N ALA A 244 7.08 -10.46 12.68
CA ALA A 244 6.04 -9.79 13.44
C ALA A 244 6.54 -8.61 14.31
N GLU A 245 7.83 -8.54 14.63
CA GLU A 245 8.41 -7.46 15.44
C GLU A 245 8.99 -6.34 14.56
N ILE A 246 9.54 -6.70 13.40
CA ILE A 246 10.26 -5.79 12.52
C ILE A 246 9.30 -5.09 11.56
N PHE A 247 8.44 -5.86 10.88
CA PHE A 247 7.68 -5.41 9.72
C PHE A 247 6.25 -5.00 10.05
N ARG A 248 5.96 -4.63 11.31
CA ARG A 248 4.67 -4.01 11.67
C ARG A 248 4.42 -2.79 10.78
N PRO A 249 3.16 -2.39 10.54
CA PRO A 249 2.87 -1.15 9.81
C PRO A 249 3.67 0.02 10.39
N LEU A 250 4.28 0.83 9.52
CA LEU A 250 5.30 1.83 9.92
C LEU A 250 4.80 2.83 10.97
N PHE A 251 3.50 3.13 10.97
CA PHE A 251 2.90 4.15 11.83
C PHE A 251 2.12 3.56 13.01
N TRP A 252 2.25 2.25 13.26
CA TRP A 252 1.87 1.68 14.54
C TRP A 252 2.88 2.10 15.60
N ALA A 253 2.39 2.63 16.71
CA ALA A 253 3.23 2.96 17.86
C ALA A 253 4.00 1.72 18.34
N ASP A 254 5.23 1.91 18.84
CA ASP A 254 6.18 0.84 19.20
C ASP A 254 5.68 -0.12 20.30
N ALA A 255 4.65 0.31 21.04
CA ALA A 255 3.73 -0.61 21.66
C ALA A 255 2.45 -0.58 20.84
N ALA A 256 2.07 -1.71 20.22
CA ALA A 256 0.68 -1.94 19.86
C ALA A 256 -0.14 -1.36 21.01
N PRO A 257 -1.04 -0.38 20.78
CA PRO A 257 -1.66 0.32 21.88
C PRO A 257 -2.22 -0.75 22.79
N ARG A 258 -1.58 -0.94 23.96
CA ARG A 258 -2.22 -1.68 25.03
C ARG A 258 -3.58 -1.00 25.13
N PRO A 259 -4.68 -1.73 25.34
CA PRO A 259 -6.02 -1.14 25.47
C PRO A 259 -6.15 -0.03 26.54
N SER A 260 -5.06 0.46 27.12
CA SER A 260 -4.95 1.42 28.20
C SER A 260 -3.62 2.19 28.20
N SER A 261 -3.22 2.88 27.12
CA SER A 261 -2.21 3.95 27.27
C SER A 261 -2.21 5.02 26.18
N THR A 262 -3.37 5.57 25.83
CA THR A 262 -3.39 7.02 25.79
C THR A 262 -3.25 7.46 27.24
N ARG A 263 -2.15 8.16 27.57
CA ARG A 263 -2.19 9.14 28.65
C ARG A 263 -3.22 10.20 28.24
N SER A 264 -4.51 9.88 28.36
CA SER A 264 -5.51 10.88 28.67
C SER A 264 -5.33 11.17 30.14
N VAL A 265 -4.54 12.20 30.44
CA VAL A 265 -4.80 12.97 31.64
C VAL A 265 -6.21 13.53 31.45
N GLY A 266 -7.19 12.85 32.03
CA GLY A 266 -8.57 13.31 32.22
C GLY A 266 -9.45 13.49 30.98
N SER A 267 -9.94 12.42 30.36
CA SER A 267 -11.24 12.51 29.67
C SER A 267 -11.98 11.18 29.67
N LEU A 268 -13.00 11.09 30.53
CA LEU A 268 -14.08 10.08 30.46
C LEU A 268 -14.98 10.27 29.22
N PHE A 269 -14.64 11.17 28.29
CA PHE A 269 -15.45 11.59 27.15
C PHE A 269 -14.57 11.87 25.91
N SER A 270 -13.69 10.94 25.54
CA SER A 270 -13.01 11.01 24.26
C SER A 270 -14.02 10.68 23.16
N ASP A 271 -14.66 11.71 22.60
CA ASP A 271 -15.48 11.62 21.39
C ASP A 271 -14.68 11.17 20.14
N ALA A 272 -13.37 10.89 20.23
CA ALA A 272 -12.53 10.50 19.10
C ALA A 272 -12.86 9.10 18.55
N VAL A 273 -12.57 8.89 17.26
CA VAL A 273 -12.63 7.58 16.60
C VAL A 273 -11.60 6.65 17.24
N LYS A 274 -11.98 5.40 17.49
CA LYS A 274 -11.04 4.41 18.01
C LYS A 274 -10.01 4.08 16.94
N TRP A 275 -8.74 3.95 17.33
CA TRP A 275 -7.66 3.57 16.43
C TRP A 275 -7.96 2.26 15.67
N SER A 276 -8.59 1.28 16.31
CA SER A 276 -9.01 0.00 15.72
C SER A 276 -9.98 0.15 14.55
N ASP A 277 -10.70 1.27 14.47
CA ASP A 277 -11.73 1.55 13.48
C ASP A 277 -11.20 2.41 12.33
N LEU A 278 -10.01 3.00 12.49
CA LEU A 278 -9.31 3.75 11.45
C LEU A 278 -8.66 2.79 10.44
N PRO A 279 -8.52 3.19 9.16
CA PRO A 279 -7.77 2.43 8.16
C PRO A 279 -6.35 2.10 8.63
N VAL A 280 -5.89 0.89 8.33
CA VAL A 280 -4.46 0.59 8.42
C VAL A 280 -3.73 1.30 7.29
N VAL A 281 -2.64 1.98 7.65
CA VAL A 281 -1.76 2.71 6.72
C VAL A 281 -0.31 2.45 7.06
N GLY A 282 0.60 2.75 6.14
CA GLY A 282 2.03 2.47 6.31
C GLY A 282 2.40 1.02 6.08
N VAL A 283 1.58 0.31 5.30
CA VAL A 283 1.83 -1.05 4.85
C VAL A 283 2.35 -1.03 3.42
N SER A 284 3.26 -1.94 3.10
CA SER A 284 3.74 -2.21 1.75
C SER A 284 2.71 -3.00 0.92
N LEU A 285 2.97 -3.16 -0.37
CA LEU A 285 2.15 -4.02 -1.23
C LEU A 285 2.21 -5.47 -0.73
N TYR A 286 3.39 -5.97 -0.35
CA TYR A 286 3.57 -7.36 0.05
C TYR A 286 2.93 -7.68 1.40
N GLU A 287 2.98 -6.75 2.35
CA GLU A 287 2.18 -6.83 3.59
C GLU A 287 0.68 -6.89 3.28
N SER A 288 0.23 -6.07 2.33
CA SER A 288 -1.17 -6.05 1.90
C SER A 288 -1.59 -7.35 1.22
N ALA A 289 -0.72 -7.92 0.39
CA ALA A 289 -0.92 -9.22 -0.25
C ALA A 289 -0.91 -10.38 0.75
N ALA A 290 -0.06 -10.31 1.79
CA ALA A 290 -0.02 -11.30 2.86
C ALA A 290 -1.32 -11.27 3.69
N PHE A 291 -1.85 -10.07 3.97
CA PHE A 291 -3.17 -9.94 4.59
C PHE A 291 -4.27 -10.58 3.72
N ALA A 292 -4.26 -10.33 2.40
CA ALA A 292 -5.23 -10.93 1.47
C ALA A 292 -5.10 -12.46 1.42
N ALA A 293 -3.87 -13.00 1.43
CA ALA A 293 -3.61 -14.43 1.47
C ALA A 293 -4.12 -15.09 2.77
N TRP A 294 -3.89 -14.45 3.91
CA TRP A 294 -4.47 -14.89 5.18
C TRP A 294 -5.99 -14.88 5.15
N LEU A 295 -6.60 -13.82 4.61
CA LEU A 295 -8.05 -13.72 4.53
C LEU A 295 -8.63 -14.77 3.57
N ARG A 296 -7.93 -15.10 2.47
CA ARG A 296 -8.26 -16.22 1.57
C ARG A 296 -8.31 -17.55 2.32
N ILE A 297 -7.28 -17.84 3.13
CA ILE A 297 -7.22 -19.08 3.94
C ILE A 297 -8.36 -19.08 4.97
N SER A 298 -8.55 -17.96 5.67
CA SER A 298 -9.52 -17.83 6.77
C SER A 298 -10.98 -17.93 6.30
N LEU A 299 -11.28 -17.41 5.11
CA LEU A 299 -12.63 -17.42 4.54
C LEU A 299 -12.89 -18.63 3.62
N GLY A 300 -11.85 -19.32 3.15
CA GLY A 300 -11.98 -20.34 2.11
C GLY A 300 -12.50 -19.75 0.79
N GLN A 301 -12.17 -18.49 0.49
CA GLN A 301 -12.63 -17.74 -0.69
C GLN A 301 -11.44 -17.19 -1.49
N PRO A 302 -11.57 -16.93 -2.81
CA PRO A 302 -10.50 -16.34 -3.62
C PRO A 302 -10.32 -14.84 -3.32
N VAL A 303 -9.75 -14.55 -2.15
CA VAL A 303 -9.51 -13.18 -1.69
C VAL A 303 -8.21 -12.64 -2.28
N LEU A 304 -8.28 -11.47 -2.91
CA LEU A 304 -7.17 -10.79 -3.57
C LEU A 304 -7.21 -9.29 -3.25
N LEU A 305 -6.12 -8.56 -3.51
CA LEU A 305 -6.19 -7.11 -3.59
C LEU A 305 -6.99 -6.72 -4.84
N ALA A 306 -7.79 -5.65 -4.74
CA ALA A 306 -8.50 -5.12 -5.91
C ALA A 306 -7.50 -4.74 -7.01
N ASN A 307 -7.87 -4.96 -8.27
CA ASN A 307 -7.19 -4.32 -9.41
C ASN A 307 -7.76 -2.91 -9.66
N GLU A 308 -7.15 -2.15 -10.58
CA GLU A 308 -7.54 -0.77 -10.85
C GLU A 308 -8.98 -0.67 -11.38
N ALA A 309 -9.39 -1.62 -12.24
CA ALA A 309 -10.72 -1.63 -12.84
C ALA A 309 -11.82 -2.04 -11.86
N GLU A 310 -11.57 -3.04 -11.01
CA GLU A 310 -12.48 -3.45 -9.93
C GLU A 310 -12.72 -2.29 -8.97
N TYR A 311 -11.65 -1.59 -8.58
CA TYR A 311 -11.78 -0.39 -7.77
C TYR A 311 -12.62 0.68 -8.51
N GLU A 312 -12.29 0.99 -9.76
CA GLU A 312 -12.92 2.09 -10.49
C GLU A 312 -14.39 1.81 -10.85
N LYS A 313 -14.74 0.55 -11.13
CA LYS A 313 -16.13 0.12 -11.34
C LYS A 313 -16.93 0.25 -10.06
N ALA A 314 -16.40 -0.23 -8.93
CA ALA A 314 -17.09 -0.17 -7.64
C ALA A 314 -17.43 1.27 -7.21
N PHE A 315 -16.50 2.22 -7.40
CA PHE A 315 -16.69 3.60 -6.96
C PHE A 315 -17.23 4.56 -8.02
N GLY A 316 -17.06 4.23 -9.29
CA GLY A 316 -17.31 5.15 -10.39
C GLY A 316 -18.42 4.75 -11.36
N TRP A 317 -18.97 3.53 -11.29
CA TRP A 317 -19.94 3.06 -12.30
C TRP A 317 -21.36 2.91 -11.73
N SER A 318 -22.37 3.33 -12.49
CA SER A 318 -23.78 3.02 -12.17
C SER A 318 -24.11 1.56 -12.47
N LEU A 319 -24.69 0.85 -11.49
CA LEU A 319 -24.99 -0.59 -11.57
C LEU A 319 -26.45 -0.88 -11.97
N ASP A 320 -27.23 0.15 -12.29
CA ASP A 320 -28.66 0.11 -12.67
C ASP A 320 -29.02 -0.64 -13.96
N GLY A 321 -28.07 -1.33 -14.61
CA GLY A 321 -28.33 -2.08 -15.85
C GLY A 321 -28.72 -1.22 -17.06
N GLY A 322 -28.51 0.10 -17.02
CA GLY A 322 -28.87 1.01 -18.11
C GLY A 322 -28.02 0.88 -19.38
N GLU A 323 -28.22 1.80 -20.33
CA GLU A 323 -27.44 1.88 -21.57
C GLU A 323 -25.93 2.05 -21.30
N LEU A 324 -25.08 1.53 -22.19
CA LEU A 324 -23.63 1.76 -22.15
C LEU A 324 -23.28 3.18 -22.62
N THR A 325 -23.46 4.13 -21.71
CA THR A 325 -23.16 5.55 -21.89
C THR A 325 -22.19 6.06 -20.84
N ALA A 326 -21.33 7.00 -21.22
CA ALA A 326 -20.40 7.66 -20.31
C ALA A 326 -21.12 8.47 -19.22
N ALA A 327 -22.39 8.84 -19.42
CA ALA A 327 -23.20 9.53 -18.41
C ALA A 327 -23.41 8.71 -17.12
N ARG A 328 -23.21 7.39 -17.17
CA ARG A 328 -23.24 6.50 -15.99
C ARG A 328 -21.95 6.54 -15.17
N LYS A 329 -20.90 7.19 -15.68
CA LYS A 329 -19.61 7.31 -15.01
C LYS A 329 -19.63 8.49 -14.04
N HIS A 330 -19.30 8.18 -12.79
CA HIS A 330 -19.09 9.15 -11.73
C HIS A 330 -17.59 9.32 -11.52
N ILE A 331 -17.13 10.57 -11.33
CA ILE A 331 -15.73 10.83 -10.96
C ILE A 331 -15.55 10.92 -9.43
N PHE A 332 -16.65 11.10 -8.70
CA PHE A 332 -16.71 11.06 -7.24
C PHE A 332 -17.74 10.02 -6.76
N PRO A 333 -17.45 9.23 -5.71
CA PRO A 333 -18.37 8.22 -5.17
C PRO A 333 -19.76 8.75 -4.80
N TRP A 334 -19.82 10.00 -4.32
CA TRP A 334 -21.03 10.69 -3.87
C TRP A 334 -21.71 11.53 -4.95
N GLN A 335 -21.24 11.48 -6.21
CA GLN A 335 -21.84 12.21 -7.32
C GLN A 335 -23.34 11.83 -7.44
N GLY A 336 -24.19 12.87 -7.54
CA GLY A 336 -25.65 12.73 -7.56
C GLY A 336 -26.32 12.76 -6.18
N ARG A 337 -25.57 12.53 -5.08
CA ARG A 337 -26.10 12.63 -3.70
C ARG A 337 -25.68 13.91 -2.99
N SER A 338 -24.52 14.45 -3.36
CA SER A 338 -23.97 15.67 -2.77
C SER A 338 -23.45 16.60 -3.87
N PRO A 339 -23.67 17.92 -3.77
CA PRO A 339 -23.12 18.89 -4.71
C PRO A 339 -21.65 19.22 -4.43
N HIS A 340 -21.08 18.71 -3.34
CA HIS A 340 -19.72 19.01 -2.93
C HIS A 340 -18.70 18.30 -3.83
N ASP A 341 -17.62 18.98 -4.18
CA ASP A 341 -16.45 18.34 -4.80
C ASP A 341 -15.47 17.77 -3.78
N PHE A 342 -14.40 17.17 -4.30
CA PHE A 342 -13.32 16.61 -3.50
C PHE A 342 -12.73 17.64 -2.53
N ASN A 343 -12.41 18.86 -2.97
CA ASN A 343 -11.68 19.83 -2.16
C ASN A 343 -12.51 20.37 -0.97
N GLN A 344 -13.83 20.38 -1.11
CA GLN A 344 -14.74 20.74 -0.01
C GLN A 344 -14.71 19.74 1.15
N TRP A 345 -14.49 18.46 0.86
CA TRP A 345 -14.33 17.44 1.90
C TRP A 345 -12.87 17.25 2.31
N PHE A 346 -11.97 17.28 1.32
CA PHE A 346 -10.59 16.81 1.39
C PHE A 346 -9.68 17.76 0.60
N SER A 347 -9.14 18.80 1.25
CA SER A 347 -8.03 19.66 0.75
C SER A 347 -7.81 20.81 1.74
N LYS A 348 -7.13 21.89 1.32
CA LYS A 348 -7.01 23.17 2.05
C LYS A 348 -8.37 23.79 2.44
N ASP A 349 -9.40 23.56 1.64
CA ASP A 349 -10.75 24.08 1.89
C ASP A 349 -11.54 23.19 2.87
N GLY A 350 -11.08 21.95 3.08
CA GLY A 350 -11.64 20.99 4.02
C GLY A 350 -10.93 21.00 5.37
N SER A 351 -11.47 20.26 6.34
CA SER A 351 -10.76 19.99 7.59
C SER A 351 -9.73 18.87 7.37
N SER A 352 -8.62 18.90 8.10
CA SER A 352 -7.69 17.75 8.11
C SER A 352 -8.41 16.48 8.54
N ILE A 353 -8.01 15.32 8.03
CA ILE A 353 -8.64 14.05 8.43
C ILE A 353 -8.55 13.86 9.96
N ALA A 354 -7.43 14.27 10.56
CA ALA A 354 -7.22 14.26 12.00
C ALA A 354 -8.27 15.07 12.79
N THR A 355 -8.81 16.14 12.20
CA THR A 355 -9.90 16.93 12.81
C THR A 355 -11.20 16.13 12.88
N PHE A 356 -11.50 15.34 11.84
CA PHE A 356 -12.65 14.44 11.84
C PHE A 356 -12.42 13.26 12.80
N GLU A 357 -11.22 12.68 12.80
CA GLU A 357 -10.86 11.56 13.69
C GLU A 357 -10.96 11.94 15.18
N ALA A 358 -10.69 13.20 15.53
CA ALA A 358 -10.89 13.71 16.89
C ALA A 358 -12.37 13.75 17.33
N ARG A 359 -13.34 13.52 16.40
CA ARG A 359 -14.78 13.58 16.64
C ARG A 359 -15.51 12.48 15.85
N ALA A 360 -15.70 11.31 16.46
CA ALA A 360 -16.32 10.12 15.89
C ALA A 360 -17.63 10.39 15.16
N LYS A 361 -18.53 11.24 15.70
CA LYS A 361 -19.77 11.60 15.00
C LYS A 361 -19.50 12.33 13.68
N ALA A 362 -18.52 13.23 13.66
CA ALA A 362 -18.12 13.94 12.43
C ALA A 362 -17.43 13.01 11.43
N TYR A 363 -16.59 12.07 11.92
CA TYR A 363 -15.95 11.06 11.07
C TYR A 363 -16.98 10.12 10.40
N HIS A 364 -17.93 9.58 11.16
CA HIS A 364 -19.00 8.74 10.59
C HIS A 364 -19.84 9.52 9.58
N LYS A 365 -20.19 10.78 9.88
CA LYS A 365 -20.90 11.63 8.93
C LYS A 365 -20.10 11.81 7.63
N LEU A 366 -18.79 12.06 7.73
CA LEU A 366 -17.91 12.17 6.56
C LEU A 366 -17.90 10.87 5.75
N LEU A 367 -17.82 9.71 6.41
CA LEU A 367 -17.89 8.40 5.75
C LEU A 367 -19.22 8.23 4.98
N ASP A 368 -20.35 8.63 5.54
CA ASP A 368 -21.67 8.51 4.92
C ASP A 368 -21.86 9.49 3.75
N ASP A 369 -21.47 10.74 3.96
CA ASP A 369 -21.55 11.82 2.96
C ASP A 369 -20.70 11.51 1.72
N THR A 370 -19.57 10.82 1.93
CA THR A 370 -18.60 10.49 0.88
C THR A 370 -18.68 9.04 0.40
N ALA A 371 -19.63 8.25 0.89
CA ALA A 371 -19.83 6.87 0.44
C ALA A 371 -20.34 6.82 -1.02
N ARG A 372 -20.11 5.68 -1.67
CA ARG A 372 -20.93 5.21 -2.80
C ARG A 372 -22.06 4.34 -2.25
N GLN A 373 -23.26 4.48 -2.79
CA GLN A 373 -24.42 3.63 -2.44
C GLN A 373 -24.65 2.60 -3.54
N ILE A 374 -24.76 1.33 -3.17
CA ILE A 374 -25.05 0.19 -4.05
C ILE A 374 -26.06 -0.68 -3.33
N ASP A 375 -27.28 -0.76 -3.86
CA ASP A 375 -28.35 -1.63 -3.35
C ASP A 375 -28.56 -1.56 -1.83
N GLY A 376 -28.59 -0.34 -1.30
CA GLY A 376 -28.78 -0.07 0.14
C GLY A 376 -27.53 -0.27 1.01
N ARG A 377 -26.38 -0.63 0.41
CA ARG A 377 -25.09 -0.76 1.10
C ARG A 377 -24.18 0.42 0.75
N SER A 378 -23.36 0.80 1.73
CA SER A 378 -22.37 1.86 1.59
C SER A 378 -20.99 1.29 1.30
N LEU A 379 -20.37 1.76 0.21
CA LEU A 379 -18.93 1.67 -0.02
C LEU A 379 -18.27 2.97 0.44
N HIS A 380 -17.63 2.92 1.60
CA HIS A 380 -16.93 4.05 2.20
C HIS A 380 -15.50 4.15 1.69
N GLN A 381 -14.86 5.29 1.95
CA GLN A 381 -13.41 5.47 1.77
C GLN A 381 -12.92 5.17 0.35
N GLY A 382 -13.71 5.52 -0.65
CA GLY A 382 -13.25 5.53 -2.04
C GLY A 382 -12.15 6.57 -2.21
N LEU A 383 -12.47 7.83 -1.89
CA LEU A 383 -11.56 8.97 -2.04
C LEU A 383 -11.37 9.71 -0.72
N GLY A 384 -10.20 10.28 -0.50
CA GLY A 384 -9.92 11.22 0.61
C GLY A 384 -9.37 10.59 1.89
N PHE A 385 -9.27 9.26 1.96
CA PHE A 385 -8.78 8.53 3.15
C PHE A 385 -7.40 7.91 2.94
N GLY A 386 -6.77 8.18 1.79
CA GLY A 386 -5.50 7.57 1.40
C GLY A 386 -5.54 6.90 0.04
N TRP A 387 -4.37 6.47 -0.39
CA TRP A 387 -4.19 5.50 -1.45
C TRP A 387 -4.56 4.09 -0.96
N GLN A 388 -4.94 3.26 -1.92
CA GLN A 388 -5.25 1.85 -1.74
C GLN A 388 -4.38 1.05 -2.71
N TRP A 389 -3.59 0.13 -2.17
CA TRP A 389 -2.81 -0.80 -2.99
C TRP A 389 -3.70 -1.58 -3.95
N THR A 390 -3.23 -1.73 -5.19
CA THR A 390 -3.78 -2.67 -6.15
C THR A 390 -2.75 -3.72 -6.52
N ARG A 391 -3.21 -4.85 -7.08
CA ARG A 391 -2.33 -5.93 -7.55
C ARG A 391 -1.62 -5.62 -8.88
N GLU A 392 -1.93 -4.50 -9.53
CA GLU A 392 -1.43 -4.17 -10.86
C GLU A 392 -0.13 -3.40 -10.86
N ARG A 393 0.75 -3.74 -11.80
CA ARG A 393 1.94 -2.93 -12.08
C ARG A 393 1.57 -1.65 -12.79
N PHE A 394 2.36 -0.63 -12.55
CA PHE A 394 2.26 0.65 -13.22
C PHE A 394 3.34 0.77 -14.30
N ASP A 395 2.92 0.72 -15.56
CA ASP A 395 3.79 1.02 -16.69
C ASP A 395 3.69 2.51 -17.03
N ASP A 396 4.77 3.27 -16.83
CA ASP A 396 4.84 4.70 -17.11
C ASP A 396 4.81 5.01 -18.62
N ARG A 397 5.12 4.01 -19.46
CA ARG A 397 4.95 4.05 -20.91
C ARG A 397 3.51 3.77 -21.32
N GLU A 398 2.72 3.12 -20.46
CA GLU A 398 1.29 2.89 -20.64
C GLU A 398 0.47 4.16 -20.38
N ARG A 399 0.84 5.23 -21.07
CA ARG A 399 0.02 6.43 -21.15
C ARG A 399 -1.29 6.03 -21.78
N LYS A 400 -2.40 6.45 -21.18
CA LYS A 400 -3.73 6.35 -21.80
C LYS A 400 -4.26 4.94 -22.04
N TYR A 401 -3.83 3.96 -21.23
CA TYR A 401 -4.24 2.56 -21.36
C TYR A 401 -3.98 1.96 -22.77
N ILE A 402 -2.83 2.28 -23.37
CA ILE A 402 -2.42 1.73 -24.67
C ILE A 402 -2.39 0.20 -24.70
N ARG A 403 -2.41 -0.48 -23.54
CA ARG A 403 -2.48 -1.94 -23.49
C ARG A 403 -3.69 -2.53 -24.23
N PHE A 404 -4.79 -1.80 -24.26
CA PHE A 404 -6.01 -2.19 -24.99
C PHE A 404 -5.88 -2.02 -26.51
N GLU A 405 -4.83 -1.34 -26.99
CA GLU A 405 -4.57 -1.13 -28.41
C GLU A 405 -3.65 -2.22 -29.00
N HIS A 406 -3.04 -3.06 -28.15
CA HIS A 406 -2.20 -4.17 -28.61
C HIS A 406 -3.03 -5.24 -29.36
N ALA A 407 -2.44 -5.81 -30.41
CA ALA A 407 -3.10 -6.80 -31.27
C ALA A 407 -3.60 -8.06 -30.54
N GLY A 408 -3.02 -8.40 -29.39
CA GLY A 408 -3.42 -9.55 -28.57
C GLY A 408 -4.54 -9.28 -27.55
N CYS A 409 -5.03 -8.04 -27.45
CA CYS A 409 -6.11 -7.72 -26.52
C CYS A 409 -7.46 -8.24 -27.05
N LEU A 410 -8.12 -9.11 -26.28
CA LEU A 410 -9.43 -9.63 -26.62
C LEU A 410 -10.47 -8.51 -26.54
N ARG A 411 -11.27 -8.38 -27.59
CA ARG A 411 -12.29 -7.34 -27.72
C ARG A 411 -13.53 -7.84 -28.44
N ARG A 412 -14.68 -7.31 -28.07
CA ARG A 412 -15.98 -7.63 -28.68
C ARG A 412 -16.83 -6.37 -28.87
N GLN A 413 -17.80 -6.44 -29.77
CA GLN A 413 -18.79 -5.37 -29.92
C GLN A 413 -19.98 -5.62 -28.99
N VAL A 414 -20.33 -4.63 -28.17
CA VAL A 414 -21.52 -4.65 -27.30
C VAL A 414 -22.23 -3.32 -27.43
N ALA A 415 -23.49 -3.34 -27.89
CA ALA A 415 -24.30 -2.13 -28.10
C ALA A 415 -23.57 -1.02 -28.91
N GLY A 416 -22.84 -1.40 -29.97
CA GLY A 416 -22.09 -0.46 -30.81
C GLY A 416 -20.80 0.08 -30.18
N ARG A 417 -20.37 -0.45 -29.03
CA ARG A 417 -19.10 -0.12 -28.38
C ARG A 417 -18.10 -1.27 -28.50
N THR A 418 -16.83 -0.93 -28.71
CA THR A 418 -15.74 -1.90 -28.57
C THR A 418 -15.44 -2.07 -27.08
N VAL A 419 -15.73 -3.25 -26.55
CA VAL A 419 -15.47 -3.63 -25.16
C VAL A 419 -14.27 -4.57 -25.12
N PHE A 420 -13.27 -4.22 -24.32
CA PHE A 420 -12.07 -5.01 -24.11
C PHE A 420 -12.22 -5.95 -22.90
N GLU A 421 -11.67 -7.16 -23.00
CA GLU A 421 -11.46 -7.98 -21.81
C GLU A 421 -10.41 -7.30 -20.93
N TYR A 422 -10.75 -7.06 -19.67
CA TYR A 422 -9.79 -6.46 -18.76
C TYR A 422 -8.71 -7.46 -18.37
N ARG A 423 -7.45 -7.02 -18.43
CA ARG A 423 -6.30 -7.77 -17.91
C ARG A 423 -5.42 -6.83 -17.10
N ASP A 424 -4.93 -7.36 -16.00
CA ASP A 424 -3.98 -6.68 -15.14
C ASP A 424 -2.67 -6.43 -15.89
N CYS A 425 -2.04 -5.28 -15.65
CA CYS A 425 -0.68 -5.06 -16.11
C CYS A 425 0.30 -5.89 -15.25
N THR A 426 0.97 -6.86 -15.87
CA THR A 426 1.89 -7.80 -15.21
C THR A 426 3.34 -7.68 -15.71
N ASP A 427 3.66 -6.65 -16.50
CA ASP A 427 5.00 -6.44 -17.07
C ASP A 427 6.06 -6.36 -15.95
N GLN A 428 6.89 -7.39 -15.84
CA GLN A 428 7.93 -7.48 -14.82
C GLN A 428 9.00 -6.38 -14.94
N GLY A 429 9.10 -5.72 -16.10
CA GLY A 429 9.95 -4.53 -16.28
C GLY A 429 9.45 -3.30 -15.51
N CYS A 430 8.21 -3.30 -15.03
CA CYS A 430 7.62 -2.20 -14.27
C CYS A 430 7.80 -2.42 -12.77
N ALA A 431 8.65 -1.61 -12.15
CA ALA A 431 8.97 -1.71 -10.72
C ALA A 431 7.92 -1.09 -9.78
N PHE A 432 7.04 -0.23 -10.30
CA PHE A 432 6.01 0.45 -9.53
C PHE A 432 4.68 -0.25 -9.67
N PHE A 433 3.82 -0.08 -8.68
CA PHE A 433 2.47 -0.63 -8.66
C PHE A 433 1.45 0.49 -8.62
N ALA A 434 0.34 0.26 -9.32
CA ALA A 434 -0.76 1.18 -9.33
C ALA A 434 -1.40 1.23 -7.94
N VAL A 435 -1.74 2.43 -7.50
CA VAL A 435 -2.59 2.63 -6.32
C VAL A 435 -3.74 3.55 -6.69
N ARG A 436 -4.90 3.27 -6.09
CA ARG A 436 -6.15 3.99 -6.34
C ARG A 436 -6.58 4.77 -5.10
N GLY A 437 -7.67 5.52 -5.20
CA GLY A 437 -8.08 6.44 -4.15
C GLY A 437 -7.37 7.78 -4.23
N ALA A 438 -7.32 8.49 -3.11
CA ALA A 438 -6.58 9.73 -2.97
C ALA A 438 -6.42 10.04 -1.48
N PRO A 439 -5.24 10.54 -1.04
CA PRO A 439 -5.09 11.10 0.29
C PRO A 439 -5.90 12.38 0.45
N TYR A 440 -6.17 12.78 1.69
CA TYR A 440 -6.92 14.00 1.97
C TYR A 440 -6.15 15.28 1.56
N GLN A 441 -4.82 15.21 1.50
CA GLN A 441 -3.95 16.27 0.99
C GLN A 441 -3.38 15.87 -0.37
N LEU A 442 -3.87 16.53 -1.43
CA LEU A 442 -3.43 16.29 -2.79
C LEU A 442 -3.28 17.59 -3.57
N GLY A 443 -2.32 17.64 -4.49
CA GLY A 443 -2.26 18.66 -5.53
C GLY A 443 -3.40 18.46 -6.53
N GLY A 444 -4.48 19.22 -6.36
CA GLY A 444 -5.70 19.13 -7.17
C GLY A 444 -6.70 18.08 -6.67
N PRO A 445 -7.81 17.88 -7.39
CA PRO A 445 -8.86 16.95 -6.98
C PRO A 445 -8.37 15.49 -7.09
N GLY A 446 -8.72 14.69 -6.07
CA GLY A 446 -8.74 13.24 -6.19
C GLY A 446 -9.98 12.83 -6.99
N THR A 447 -9.84 11.92 -7.94
CA THR A 447 -10.97 11.33 -8.70
C THR A 447 -10.86 9.82 -8.66
N VAL A 448 -11.99 9.12 -8.78
CA VAL A 448 -11.98 7.65 -8.81
C VAL A 448 -11.17 7.11 -9.99
N THR A 449 -10.98 7.90 -11.04
CA THR A 449 -10.27 7.58 -12.29
C THR A 449 -8.77 7.90 -12.25
N ARG A 450 -8.27 8.62 -11.24
CA ARG A 450 -6.88 9.05 -11.17
C ARG A 450 -5.98 7.87 -10.80
N ARG A 451 -4.86 7.76 -11.51
CA ARG A 451 -3.81 6.76 -11.26
C ARG A 451 -2.66 7.35 -10.49
N PHE A 452 -2.13 6.58 -9.56
CA PHE A 452 -0.89 6.86 -8.87
C PHE A 452 -0.03 5.61 -8.91
N ALA A 453 1.27 5.80 -8.70
CA ALA A 453 2.24 4.72 -8.72
C ALA A 453 3.10 4.81 -7.47
N LEU A 454 3.20 3.72 -6.72
CA LEU A 454 4.04 3.64 -5.54
C LEU A 454 5.01 2.46 -5.67
N TYR A 455 6.12 2.58 -4.96
CA TYR A 455 7.14 1.55 -4.94
C TYR A 455 6.74 0.47 -3.91
N PRO A 456 6.61 -0.81 -4.29
CA PRO A 456 5.83 -1.80 -3.52
C PRO A 456 6.52 -2.31 -2.26
N LEU A 457 7.83 -2.14 -2.10
CA LEU A 457 8.61 -2.61 -0.94
C LEU A 457 8.70 -1.57 0.19
N ARG A 458 7.79 -0.60 0.23
CA ARG A 458 7.76 0.46 1.25
C ARG A 458 6.34 0.72 1.72
N GLY A 459 6.19 0.99 3.02
CA GLY A 459 4.95 1.51 3.58
C GLY A 459 4.87 3.03 3.43
N TYR A 460 3.66 3.55 3.16
CA TYR A 460 3.40 4.98 2.99
C TYR A 460 2.34 5.45 3.98
N ALA A 461 2.51 6.65 4.54
CA ALA A 461 1.68 7.21 5.62
C ALA A 461 0.18 7.28 5.30
N GLU A 462 -0.16 7.34 4.02
CA GLU A 462 -1.54 7.44 3.56
C GLU A 462 -1.87 6.32 2.57
N CYS A 463 -1.15 5.19 2.60
CA CYS A 463 -1.49 4.03 1.76
C CYS A 463 -1.91 2.85 2.63
N GLY A 464 -3.13 2.37 2.40
CA GLY A 464 -3.68 1.16 3.00
C GLY A 464 -4.09 0.16 1.93
N LEU A 465 -5.04 -0.71 2.27
CA LEU A 465 -5.51 -1.76 1.38
C LEU A 465 -7.02 -1.98 1.47
N ARG A 466 -7.54 -2.64 0.43
CA ARG A 466 -8.89 -3.16 0.35
C ARG A 466 -8.85 -4.47 -0.44
N CYS A 467 -9.57 -5.47 0.04
CA CYS A 467 -9.63 -6.77 -0.63
C CYS A 467 -10.93 -6.92 -1.45
N VAL A 468 -10.87 -7.81 -2.41
CA VAL A 468 -12.00 -8.33 -3.19
C VAL A 468 -12.07 -9.85 -3.04
N ILE A 469 -13.26 -10.41 -3.21
CA ILE A 469 -13.48 -11.83 -3.49
C ILE A 469 -13.71 -11.92 -5.01
N GLY A 470 -12.76 -12.52 -5.72
CA GLY A 470 -12.82 -12.71 -7.17
C GLY A 470 -13.76 -13.84 -7.59
N ALA A 471 -13.85 -14.08 -8.90
CA ALA A 471 -14.60 -15.21 -9.42
C ALA A 471 -13.87 -16.53 -9.11
N ALA A 472 -14.61 -17.63 -8.90
CA ALA A 472 -14.00 -18.94 -8.67
C ALA A 472 -13.10 -19.33 -9.86
N GLY A 473 -11.80 -19.53 -9.60
CA GLY A 473 -10.80 -19.89 -10.61
C GLY A 473 -9.78 -18.79 -10.95
N GLU A 474 -9.95 -17.58 -10.43
CA GLU A 474 -8.89 -16.56 -10.44
C GLU A 474 -7.90 -16.86 -9.32
N VAL A 475 -6.80 -17.54 -9.65
CA VAL A 475 -5.64 -17.76 -8.77
C VAL A 475 -4.37 -17.49 -9.53
#